data_AF-K9LC46-F1
#
_entry.id   AF-K9LC46-F1
#
_cell.length_a   1.000
_cell.length_b   1.000
_cell.length_c   1.000
_cell.angle_alpha   90.00
_cell.angle_beta   90.00
_cell.angle_gamma   90.00
#
_symmetry.space_group_name_H-M   'P 1'
#
loop_
_entity.id
_entity.type
_entity.pdbx_description
1 polymer ?
#
loop_
_entity_poly.entity_id
_entity_poly.type
_entity_poly.pdbx_seq_one_letter_code
_entity_poly.pdbx_strand_id
1 'polypeptide(L)' 'DNKRRDMCMWLGFGEGPRSCIGLHFAQLMMRLLIAQLITRYHFSVDRTRLMVKPQNVIRLRVDPLNEEPEGREAEVVI' A
#
# COMPACT_ATOMS: atom_id res chain seq x y z
N ASP A 1 33.13 0.94 0.84
CA ASP A 1 32.91 0.01 -0.27
C ASP A 1 31.65 -0.82 0.01
N ASN A 2 30.49 -0.44 -0.56
CA ASN A 2 29.16 -1.02 -0.28
C ASN A 2 28.60 -1.75 -1.52
N LYS A 3 29.46 -2.45 -2.25
CA LYS A 3 29.20 -2.92 -3.63
C LYS A 3 28.57 -4.32 -3.73
N ARG A 4 28.06 -4.87 -2.63
CA ARG A 4 27.39 -6.17 -2.61
C ARG A 4 26.11 -6.10 -1.76
N ARG A 5 25.19 -5.21 -2.11
CA ARG A 5 23.84 -5.32 -1.56
C ARG A 5 23.17 -6.53 -2.22
N ASP A 6 23.11 -7.63 -1.48
CA ASP A 6 21.84 -8.34 -1.29
C ASP A 6 21.10 -8.72 -2.58
N MET A 7 21.79 -9.38 -3.50
CA MET A 7 21.32 -9.70 -4.86
C MET A 7 20.00 -10.51 -4.92
N CYS A 8 19.40 -10.88 -3.78
CA CYS A 8 18.19 -11.67 -3.70
C CYS A 8 17.38 -11.43 -2.39
N MET A 9 17.50 -10.27 -1.73
CA MET A 9 16.82 -10.05 -0.43
C MET A 9 15.33 -9.78 -0.52
N TRP A 10 14.83 -9.32 -1.66
CA TRP A 10 13.42 -9.03 -1.86
C TRP A 10 12.90 -9.74 -3.10
N LEU A 11 12.10 -10.78 -2.87
CA LEU A 11 11.55 -11.68 -3.89
C LEU A 11 10.01 -11.67 -3.88
N GLY A 12 9.40 -10.55 -3.49
CA GLY A 12 7.95 -10.44 -3.30
C GLY A 12 7.10 -10.78 -4.52
N PHE A 13 7.69 -10.75 -5.73
CA PHE A 13 7.06 -11.14 -6.99
C PHE A 13 7.85 -12.24 -7.73
N GLY A 14 8.76 -12.92 -7.02
CA GLY A 14 9.69 -13.89 -7.59
C GLY A 14 10.81 -13.26 -8.43
N GLU A 15 11.76 -14.10 -8.84
CA GLU A 15 12.90 -13.76 -9.70
C GLU A 15 13.13 -14.92 -10.69
N GLY A 16 13.73 -14.63 -11.85
CA GLY A 16 14.01 -15.63 -12.88
C GLY A 16 12.85 -15.86 -13.88
N PRO A 17 12.91 -16.93 -14.70
CA PRO A 17 12.03 -17.14 -15.85
C PRO A 17 10.57 -17.44 -15.49
N ARG A 18 10.28 -17.68 -14.21
CA ARG A 18 8.93 -17.90 -13.67
C ARG A 18 8.56 -16.86 -12.60
N SER A 19 9.10 -15.65 -12.72
CA SER A 19 8.65 -14.50 -11.92
C SER A 19 7.20 -14.12 -12.26
N CYS A 20 6.60 -13.27 -11.43
CA CYS A 20 5.24 -12.81 -11.63
C CYS A 20 5.10 -12.09 -12.98
N ILE A 21 4.32 -12.66 -13.89
CA ILE A 21 4.01 -12.03 -15.18
C ILE A 21 3.34 -10.65 -15.01
N GLY A 22 2.65 -10.46 -13.88
CA GLY A 22 2.00 -9.21 -13.50
C GLY A 22 2.89 -8.22 -12.75
N LEU A 23 4.21 -8.44 -12.64
CA LEU A 23 5.11 -7.59 -11.84
C LEU A 23 4.92 -6.09 -12.14
N HIS A 24 5.01 -5.71 -13.41
CA HIS A 24 4.90 -4.31 -13.81
C HIS A 24 3.49 -3.75 -13.59
N PHE A 25 2.46 -4.57 -13.86
CA PHE A 25 1.07 -4.20 -13.64
C PHE A 25 0.78 -3.97 -12.15
N ALA A 26 1.17 -4.90 -11.28
CA ALA A 26 0.99 -4.79 -9.84
C ALA A 26 1.74 -3.59 -9.26
N GLN A 27 2.96 -3.33 -9.73
CA GLN A 27 3.73 -2.14 -9.32
C GLN A 27 3.04 -0.84 -9.73
N LEU A 28 2.50 -0.76 -10.95
CA LEU A 28 1.76 0.41 -11.41
C LEU A 28 0.49 0.61 -10.57
N MET A 29 -0.31 -0.45 -10.41
CA MET A 29 -1.56 -0.42 -9.63
C MET A 29 -1.30 -0.01 -8.18
N MET A 30 -0.31 -0.60 -7.51
CA MET A 30 0.01 -0.22 -6.13
C MET A 30 0.44 1.24 -6.00
N ARG A 31 1.24 1.77 -6.94
CA ARG A 31 1.65 3.18 -6.93
C ARG A 31 0.45 4.11 -7.12
N LEU A 32 -0.43 3.81 -8.08
CA LEU A 32 -1.63 4.60 -8.33
C LEU A 32 -2.58 4.56 -7.14
N LEU A 33 -2.84 3.37 -6.60
CA LEU A 33 -3.67 3.18 -5.42
C LEU A 33 -3.14 3.98 -4.23
N ILE A 34 -1.85 3.83 -3.90
CA ILE A 34 -1.24 4.55 -2.77
C ILE A 34 -1.29 6.06 -3.01
N ALA A 35 -0.97 6.53 -4.23
CA ALA A 35 -1.05 7.96 -4.55
C ALA A 35 -2.46 8.52 -4.36
N GLN A 36 -3.50 7.81 -4.82
CA GLN A 36 -4.88 8.23 -4.61
C GLN A 36 -5.27 8.22 -3.13
N LEU A 37 -4.89 7.17 -2.40
CA LEU A 37 -5.21 7.04 -0.97
C LEU A 37 -4.58 8.19 -0.16
N ILE A 38 -3.28 8.45 -0.32
CA ILE A 38 -2.58 9.47 0.49
C ILE A 38 -2.95 10.91 0.11
N THR A 39 -3.42 11.14 -1.13
CA THR A 39 -3.84 12.48 -1.58
C THR A 39 -5.23 12.83 -1.04
N ARG A 40 -6.10 11.83 -0.83
CA ARG A 40 -7.49 12.03 -0.44
C ARG A 40 -7.74 11.79 1.04
N TYR A 41 -6.90 11.01 1.71
CA TYR A 41 -7.12 10.57 3.08
C TYR A 41 -5.88 10.69 3.94
N HIS A 42 -6.11 11.03 5.19
CA HIS A 42 -5.16 10.94 6.28
C HIS A 42 -5.38 9.63 7.04
N PHE A 43 -4.34 8.79 7.12
CA PHE A 43 -4.39 7.52 7.82
C PHE A 43 -3.71 7.65 9.18
N SER A 44 -4.39 7.26 10.25
CA SER A 44 -3.79 7.19 11.59
C SER A 44 -3.96 5.80 12.21
N VAL A 45 -2.96 5.39 12.97
CA VAL A 45 -2.97 4.10 13.66
C VAL A 45 -3.56 4.28 15.06
N ASP A 46 -4.49 3.42 15.45
CA ASP A 46 -5.01 3.41 16.81
C ASP A 46 -3.96 2.85 17.79
N ARG A 47 -3.09 3.74 18.30
CA ARG A 47 -1.95 3.38 19.15
C ARG A 47 -2.35 2.72 20.46
N THR A 48 -3.56 2.96 20.92
CA THR A 48 -4.16 2.35 22.12
C THR A 48 -4.38 0.84 21.98
N ARG A 49 -4.45 0.34 20.74
CA ARG A 49 -4.69 -1.09 20.43
C ARG A 49 -3.59 -1.71 19.58
N LEU A 50 -2.40 -1.09 19.52
CA LEU A 50 -1.22 -1.70 18.93
C LEU A 50 -0.74 -2.85 19.81
N MET A 51 -1.44 -3.98 19.72
CA MET A 51 -0.93 -5.24 20.24
C MET A 51 0.38 -5.53 19.51
N VAL A 52 1.44 -5.76 20.30
CA VAL A 52 2.84 -5.97 19.86
C VAL A 52 2.99 -7.11 18.83
N LYS A 53 1.93 -7.92 18.63
CA LYS A 53 1.73 -8.78 17.47
C LYS A 53 0.28 -8.64 16.98
N PRO A 54 0.01 -8.06 15.80
CA PRO A 54 -1.32 -8.14 15.21
C PRO A 54 -1.58 -9.61 14.88
N GLN A 55 -2.54 -10.25 15.55
CA GLN A 55 -2.83 -11.66 15.26
C GLN A 55 -3.50 -11.82 13.90
N ASN A 56 -4.42 -10.91 13.51
CA ASN A 56 -5.15 -11.04 12.24
C ASN A 56 -5.65 -9.72 11.61
N VAL A 57 -5.53 -8.55 12.26
CA VAL A 57 -6.14 -7.31 11.76
C VAL A 57 -5.27 -6.08 12.07
N ILE A 58 -5.07 -5.22 11.07
CA ILE A 58 -4.54 -3.86 11.24
C ILE A 58 -5.73 -2.91 11.16
N ARG A 59 -6.03 -2.19 12.24
CA ARG A 59 -7.06 -1.14 12.23
C ARG A 59 -6.40 0.21 11.97
N LEU A 60 -6.82 0.86 10.89
CA LEU A 60 -6.46 2.22 10.54
C LEU A 60 -7.69 3.11 10.70
N ARG A 61 -7.53 4.28 11.30
CA ARG A 61 -8.49 5.38 11.18
C ARG A 61 -8.19 6.12 9.89
N VAL A 62 -9.24 6.51 9.18
CA VAL A 62 -9.15 7.13 7.86
C VAL A 62 -10.01 8.38 7.89
N ASP A 63 -9.37 9.52 7.73
CA ASP A 63 -10.02 10.84 7.74
C ASP A 63 -9.86 11.47 6.35
N PRO A 64 -10.90 12.06 5.72
CA PRO A 64 -10.76 12.74 4.44
C PRO A 64 -9.88 13.99 4.57
N LEU A 65 -9.00 14.24 3.60
CA LEU A 65 -8.06 15.36 3.62
C LEU A 65 -8.69 16.68 3.11
N ASN A 66 -9.70 16.59 2.24
CA ASN A 66 -10.47 17.73 1.74
C ASN A 66 -11.94 17.56 2.13
N GLU A 67 -12.44 18.40 3.04
CA GLU A 67 -13.88 18.55 3.27
C GLU A 67 -14.47 19.40 2.14
N GLU A 68 -14.96 18.74 1.09
CA GLU A 68 -15.95 19.31 0.18
C GLU A 68 -17.10 18.30 0.07
N PRO A 69 -18.35 18.71 0.40
CA PRO A 69 -19.50 17.81 0.47
C PRO A 69 -20.08 17.54 -0.92
N GLU A 70 -20.84 16.45 -1.03
CA GLU A 70 -21.71 16.07 -2.15
C GLU A 70 -21.03 15.44 -3.40
N GLY A 71 -21.28 14.15 -3.60
CA GLY A 71 -21.60 13.66 -4.95
C GLY A 71 -20.47 13.09 -5.82
N ARG A 72 -19.33 12.68 -5.26
CA ARG A 72 -18.50 11.67 -5.94
C ARG A 72 -18.37 10.48 -5.03
N GLU A 73 -19.22 9.47 -5.26
CA GLU A 73 -18.79 8.09 -5.05
C GLU A 73 -17.38 8.03 -5.62
N ALA A 74 -16.40 7.83 -4.74
CA ALA A 74 -15.12 7.33 -5.19
C ALA A 74 -15.42 5.91 -5.66
N GLU A 75 -15.97 5.82 -6.87
CA GLU A 75 -16.02 4.59 -7.63
C GLU A 75 -14.54 4.23 -7.79
N VAL A 76 -14.09 3.36 -6.89
CA VAL A 76 -12.80 2.70 -7.02
C VAL A 76 -13.01 1.68 -8.14
N VAL A 77 -13.04 2.17 -9.38
CA VAL A 77 -12.94 1.32 -10.57
C VAL A 77 -11.49 0.86 -10.62
N ILE A 78 -11.29 -0.40 -10.23
CA ILE A 78 -10.07 -1.16 -10.57
C ILE A 78 -10.29 -1.74 -11.96
#